data_AF-A0A0N5AS81-F1
#
_entry.id   AF-A0A0N5AS81-F1
#
_cell.length_a   1.000
_cell.length_b   1.000
_cell.length_c   1.000
_cell.angle_alpha   90.00
_cell.angle_beta   90.00
_cell.angle_gamma   90.00
#
_symmetry.space_group_name_H-M   'P 1'
#
loop_
_entity.id
_entity.type
_entity.pdbx_description
1 polymer ?
#
loop_
_entity_poly.entity_id
_entity_poly.type
_entity_poly.pdbx_seq_one_letter_code
_entity_poly.pdbx_strand_id
1 'polypeptide(L)' 'MLFLTLLHGYLLLPVNSTDDISGKQKRYPKAIIIGVKKAGTRALLEFLRLNPAIKAPGPEVHFFDKNYQKGFDWYR' A
#
# COMPACT_ATOMS: atom_id res chain seq x y z
N MET A 1 49.94 6.13 -7.55
CA MET A 1 49.17 4.91 -7.24
C MET A 1 47.94 5.17 -6.36
N LEU A 2 48.00 6.03 -5.34
CA LEU A 2 46.85 6.37 -4.46
C LEU A 2 45.68 7.08 -5.16
N PHE A 3 45.93 7.85 -6.22
CA PHE A 3 44.86 8.54 -6.97
C PHE A 3 43.98 7.60 -7.80
N LEU A 4 44.55 6.50 -8.31
CA LEU A 4 43.81 5.54 -9.15
C LEU A 4 42.91 4.63 -8.30
N THR A 5 43.32 4.31 -7.07
CA THR A 5 42.52 3.49 -6.13
C THR A 5 41.32 4.26 -5.58
N LEU A 6 41.45 5.58 -5.38
CA LEU A 6 40.36 6.44 -4.89
C LEU A 6 39.26 6.63 -5.95
N LEU A 7 39.65 6.70 -7.24
CA LEU A 7 38.71 6.78 -8.37
C LEU A 7 37.92 5.47 -8.57
N HIS A 8 38.55 4.31 -8.38
CA HIS A 8 37.87 3.01 -8.47
C HIS A 8 36.89 2.78 -7.31
N GLY A 9 37.18 3.31 -6.12
CA GLY A 9 36.28 3.21 -4.96
C GLY A 9 35.02 4.09 -5.07
N TYR A 10 35.11 5.27 -5.68
CA TYR A 10 33.95 6.15 -5.86
C TYR A 10 32.95 5.64 -6.90
N LEU A 11 33.40 4.82 -7.87
CA LEU A 11 32.54 4.27 -8.93
C LEU A 11 31.67 3.10 -8.43
N LEU A 12 31.97 2.54 -7.25
CA LEU A 12 31.22 1.42 -6.66
C LEU A 12 30.28 1.82 -5.51
N LEU A 13 29.97 3.11 -5.33
CA LEU A 13 28.79 3.44 -4.52
C LEU A 13 27.57 2.95 -5.32
N PRO A 14 26.78 1.98 -4.80
CA PRO A 14 25.54 1.61 -5.45
C PRO A 14 24.70 2.88 -5.51
N VAL A 15 24.43 3.36 -6.72
CA VAL A 15 23.37 4.33 -6.93
C VAL A 15 22.13 3.61 -6.41
N ASN A 16 21.68 4.00 -5.22
CA ASN A 16 20.51 3.43 -4.60
C ASN A 16 19.40 3.84 -5.56
N SER A 17 18.98 2.91 -6.42
CA SER A 17 17.85 3.10 -7.30
C SER A 17 16.74 3.62 -6.41
N THR A 18 16.36 4.86 -6.62
CA THR A 18 15.09 5.38 -6.11
C THR A 18 14.01 4.66 -6.90
N ASP A 19 13.89 3.37 -6.67
CA ASP A 19 12.80 2.50 -7.09
C ASP A 19 11.58 2.96 -6.29
N ASP A 20 10.96 4.06 -6.74
CA ASP A 20 9.51 4.29 -6.76
C ASP A 20 9.20 5.76 -7.07
N ILE A 21 9.62 6.25 -8.24
CA ILE A 21 8.95 7.41 -8.83
C ILE A 21 7.62 6.88 -9.40
N SER A 22 6.55 6.96 -8.58
CA SER A 22 5.16 6.52 -8.86
C SER A 22 4.81 5.06 -8.52
N GLY A 23 5.41 4.48 -7.48
CA GLY A 23 4.94 3.22 -6.91
C GLY A 23 3.63 3.40 -6.15
N LYS A 24 2.54 2.75 -6.58
CA LYS A 24 1.31 2.66 -5.78
C LYS A 24 1.59 1.86 -4.51
N GLN A 25 1.99 2.56 -3.44
CA GLN A 25 2.25 1.93 -2.15
C GLN A 25 0.95 1.47 -1.49
N LYS A 26 0.92 0.21 -1.10
CA LYS A 26 -0.12 -0.37 -0.26
C LYS A 26 -0.05 0.22 1.15
N ARG A 27 -1.20 0.62 1.71
CA ARG A 27 -1.30 1.32 3.00
C ARG A 27 -2.49 0.79 3.77
N TYR A 28 -2.38 0.81 5.10
CA TYR A 28 -3.51 0.51 5.96
C TYR A 28 -4.68 1.48 5.73
N PRO A 29 -5.92 1.00 5.86
CA PRO A 29 -7.09 1.86 5.71
C PRO A 29 -7.14 2.88 6.84
N LYS A 30 -7.40 4.14 6.47
CA LYS A 30 -7.63 5.21 7.44
C LYS A 30 -9.03 5.15 8.07
N ALA A 31 -9.98 4.54 7.36
CA ALA A 31 -11.37 4.39 7.76
C ALA A 31 -11.91 3.03 7.31
N ILE A 32 -12.82 2.45 8.10
CA ILE A 32 -13.40 1.13 7.86
C ILE A 32 -14.92 1.23 8.01
N ILE A 33 -15.64 0.69 7.02
CA ILE A 33 -17.09 0.51 7.10
C ILE A 33 -17.34 -0.85 7.77
N ILE A 34 -17.70 -0.84 9.06
CA ILE A 34 -17.84 -2.06 9.86
C ILE A 34 -19.24 -2.71 9.79
N GLY A 35 -20.26 -2.00 9.31
CA GLY A 35 -21.63 -2.52 9.28
C GLY A 35 -22.70 -1.42 9.22
N VAL A 36 -23.99 -1.75 9.36
CA VAL A 36 -24.55 -3.09 9.63
C VAL A 36 -24.99 -3.81 8.35
N LYS A 37 -25.12 -5.15 8.42
CA LYS A 37 -25.59 -5.96 7.28
C LYS A 37 -26.96 -5.47 6.83
N LYS A 38 -27.17 -5.39 5.51
CA LYS A 38 -28.41 -4.91 4.85
C LYS A 38 -28.70 -3.40 4.99
N ALA A 39 -27.81 -2.60 5.59
CA ALA A 39 -27.95 -1.14 5.62
C ALA A 39 -27.43 -0.42 4.35
N GLY A 40 -26.99 -1.17 3.33
CA GLY A 40 -26.48 -0.58 2.10
C GLY A 40 -25.00 -0.17 2.14
N THR A 41 -24.17 -0.83 2.96
CA THR A 41 -22.72 -0.58 3.04
C THR A 41 -22.01 -0.66 1.67
N ARG A 42 -22.50 -1.51 0.76
CA ARG A 42 -22.01 -1.58 -0.62
C ARG A 42 -22.33 -0.33 -1.43
N ALA A 43 -23.55 0.19 -1.37
CA ALA A 43 -23.92 1.40 -2.08
C ALA A 43 -23.08 2.60 -1.58
N LEU A 44 -22.92 2.72 -0.26
CA LEU A 44 -22.04 3.73 0.33
C LEU A 44 -20.60 3.62 -0.19
N LEU A 45 -20.04 2.40 -0.25
CA LEU A 45 -18.70 2.19 -0.77
C LEU A 45 -18.57 2.61 -2.24
N GLU A 46 -19.55 2.30 -3.09
CA GLU A 46 -19.56 2.72 -4.49
C GLU A 46 -19.65 4.24 -4.64
N PHE A 47 -20.47 4.92 -3.83
CA PHE A 47 -20.52 6.38 -3.84
C PHE A 47 -19.19 7.02 -3.41
N LEU A 48 -18.53 6.45 -2.39
CA LEU A 48 -17.22 6.94 -1.95
C LEU A 48 -16.14 6.75 -3.02
N ARG A 49 -16.23 5.72 -3.87
CA ARG A 49 -15.28 5.51 -4.98
C ARG A 49 -15.34 6.59 -6.06
N LEU A 50 -16.44 7.33 -6.16
CA LEU A 50 -16.54 8.45 -7.09
C LEU A 50 -15.59 9.60 -6.73
N ASN A 51 -15.15 9.67 -5.47
CA ASN A 51 -14.21 10.70 -5.03
C ASN A 51 -12.76 10.34 -5.41
N PRO A 52 -12.03 11.18 -6.16
CA PRO A 52 -10.65 10.89 -6.59
C PRO A 52 -9.68 10.68 -5.41
N ALA A 53 -9.96 11.29 -4.25
CA ALA A 53 -9.13 11.17 -3.04
C ALA A 53 -9.34 9.86 -2.26
N ILE A 54 -10.39 9.10 -2.57
CA ILE A 54 -10.72 7.87 -1.86
C ILE A 54 -10.31 6.67 -2.72
N LYS A 55 -9.60 5.73 -2.10
CA LYS A 55 -9.29 4.42 -2.69
C LYS A 55 -9.86 3.36 -1.80
N ALA A 56 -10.75 2.54 -2.36
CA ALA A 56 -11.43 1.47 -1.68
C ALA A 56 -11.17 0.13 -2.38
N PRO A 57 -10.99 -0.97 -1.63
CA PRO A 57 -10.89 -2.31 -2.21
C PRO A 57 -12.21 -2.70 -2.88
N GLY A 58 -12.11 -3.57 -3.90
CA GLY A 58 -13.26 -4.09 -4.66
C GLY A 58 -14.22 -4.94 -3.80
N PRO A 59 -13.78 -6.15 -3.40
CA PRO A 59 -14.54 -7.01 -2.49
C PRO A 59 -14.31 -6.65 -1.01
N GLU A 60 -15.23 -7.10 -0.15
CA GLU A 60 -15.04 -7.07 1.29
C GLU A 60 -13.86 -7.97 1.68
N VAL A 61 -12.84 -7.38 2.32
CA VAL A 61 -11.58 -8.09 2.62
C VAL A 61 -11.77 -9.16 3.72
N HIS A 62 -12.84 -9.05 4.51
CA HIS A 62 -13.11 -9.93 5.66
C HIS A 62 -11.87 -10.17 6.55
N PHE A 63 -11.03 -9.15 6.73
CA PHE A 63 -9.80 -9.29 7.50
C PHE A 63 -10.07 -9.65 8.96
N PHE A 64 -10.86 -8.83 9.65
CA PHE A 64 -11.18 -9.02 11.08
C PHE A 64 -12.16 -10.17 11.37
N ASP A 65 -12.66 -10.85 10.34
CA ASP A 65 -13.61 -11.96 10.41
C ASP A 65 -12.89 -13.27 10.05
N LYS A 66 -12.52 -13.44 8.77
CA LYS A 66 -12.02 -14.73 8.23
C LYS A 66 -10.51 -14.79 8.12
N ASN A 67 -9.86 -13.65 7.90
CA ASN A 67 -8.47 -13.60 7.45
C ASN A 67 -7.50 -13.08 8.53
N TYR A 68 -7.93 -13.01 9.79
CA TYR A 68 -7.12 -12.45 10.87
C TYR A 68 -5.81 -13.23 11.07
N GLN A 69 -5.84 -14.54 10.86
CA GLN A 69 -4.70 -15.44 10.99
C GLN A 69 -3.58 -15.16 9.96
N LYS A 70 -3.88 -14.46 8.86
CA LYS A 70 -2.89 -14.12 7.82
C LYS A 70 -1.97 -12.96 8.23
N GLY A 71 -2.27 -12.30 9.35
CA GLY A 71 -1.46 -11.21 9.89
C GLY A 71 -1.66 -9.88 9.17
N PHE A 72 -1.12 -8.82 9.77
CA PHE A 72 -1.26 -7.44 9.28
C PHE A 72 -0.45 -7.15 8.02
N ASP A 73 0.59 -7.93 7.72
CA ASP A 73 1.35 -7.78 6.48
C ASP A 73 0.52 -8.19 5.27
N TRP A 74 -0.33 -9.22 5.41
CA TRP A 74 -1.29 -9.61 4.37
C TRP A 74 -2.39 -8.56 4.16
N TYR A 75 -2.77 -7.82 5.20
CA TYR A 75 -3.84 -6.83 5.15
C TYR A 75 -3.44 -5.52 4.43
N ARG A 76 -2.14 -5.26 4.31
CA ARG A 76 -1.61 -3.99 3.81
C ARG A 76 -1.93 -3.74 2.33
#